data_AF-A0A937GM88-F1
#
_entry.id   AF-A0A937GM88-F1
#
_cell.length_a   1.000
_cell.length_b   1.000
_cell.length_c   1.000
_cell.angle_alpha   90.00
_cell.angle_beta   90.00
_cell.angle_gamma   90.00
#
_symmetry.space_group_name_H-M   'P 1'
#
loop_
_entity.id
_entity.type
_entity.pdbx_description
1 polymer ?
#
loop_
_entity_poly.entity_id
_entity_poly.type
_entity_poly.pdbx_seq_one_letter_code
_entity_poly.pdbx_strand_id
1 'polypeptide(L)'
;VAAHEVGHAVQHATAYSWLQMRSQMVPVVSVASGLSTWIIFAGIVLMASGGGQLGFLISIIGLLLMAMATAFSFVTLPVEYDASKRALLWLEKTNMLEQKELMMAKDALKWAARTYVVAALGALASLLYWAIQILGSRD
;
A
#
# COMPACT_ATOMS: atom_id res chain seq x y z
N VAL A 1 -8.47 14.43 -7.99
CA VAL A 1 -7.48 13.55 -8.66
C VAL A 1 -6.41 14.39 -9.36
N ALA A 2 -6.71 15.16 -10.41
CA ALA A 2 -5.69 15.95 -11.13
C ALA A 2 -4.78 16.81 -10.22
N ALA A 3 -5.34 17.57 -9.27
CA ALA A 3 -4.54 18.36 -8.33
C ALA A 3 -3.63 17.50 -7.42
N HIS A 4 -4.07 16.29 -7.05
CA HIS A 4 -3.29 15.34 -6.27
C HIS A 4 -2.11 14.79 -7.09
N GLU A 5 -2.33 14.46 -8.37
CA GLU A 5 -1.26 14.06 -9.29
C GLU A 5 -0.23 15.17 -9.50
N VAL A 6 -0.67 16.43 -9.56
CA VAL A 6 0.25 17.59 -9.56
C VAL A 6 1.04 17.65 -8.26
N GLY A 7 0.44 17.29 -7.12
CA GLY A 7 1.15 17.11 -5.86
C GLY A 7 2.30 16.11 -5.96
N HIS A 8 2.09 14.96 -6.60
CA HIS A 8 3.15 14.00 -6.90
C HIS A 8 4.20 14.54 -7.86
N ALA A 9 3.78 15.27 -8.91
CA ALA A 9 4.71 15.91 -9.84
C ALA A 9 5.63 16.92 -9.12
N VAL A 10 5.08 17.68 -8.16
CA VAL A 10 5.86 18.59 -7.31
C VAL A 10 6.82 17.79 -6.41
N GLN A 11 6.36 16.71 -5.77
CA GLN A 11 7.24 15.84 -4.97
C GLN A 11 8.42 15.31 -5.79
N HIS A 12 8.16 14.90 -7.03
CA HIS A 12 9.17 14.42 -7.96
C HIS A 12 10.16 15.54 -8.32
N ALA A 13 9.65 16.73 -8.67
CA ALA A 13 10.48 17.90 -8.97
C ALA A 13 11.32 18.39 -7.78
N THR A 14 10.83 18.23 -6.55
CA THR A 14 11.54 18.61 -5.31
C THR A 14 12.38 17.49 -4.71
N ALA A 15 12.57 16.36 -5.40
CA ALA A 15 13.33 15.21 -4.90
C ALA A 15 12.87 14.74 -3.52
N TYR A 16 11.54 14.67 -3.30
CA TYR A 16 10.98 14.29 -2.01
C TYR A 16 11.41 12.88 -1.62
N SER A 17 12.12 12.75 -0.50
CA SER A 17 12.82 11.53 -0.08
C SER A 17 11.90 10.30 0.02
N TRP A 18 10.69 10.48 0.54
CA TRP A 18 9.71 9.39 0.66
C TRP A 18 9.20 8.90 -0.71
N LEU A 19 9.04 9.80 -1.68
CA LEU A 19 8.66 9.42 -3.05
C LEU A 19 9.81 8.68 -3.75
N GLN A 20 11.06 9.10 -3.53
CA GLN A 20 12.23 8.41 -4.08
C GLN A 20 12.36 6.99 -3.51
N MET A 21 12.24 6.84 -2.19
CA MET A 21 12.21 5.55 -1.53
C MET A 21 11.10 4.67 -2.11
N ARG A 22 9.85 5.16 -2.19
CA ARG A 22 8.74 4.43 -2.82
C ARG A 22 9.14 3.94 -4.22
N SER A 23 9.64 4.85 -5.06
CA SER A 23 9.97 4.57 -6.46
C SER A 23 11.04 3.50 -6.63
N GLN A 24 12.06 3.49 -5.77
CA GLN A 24 13.11 2.47 -5.78
C GLN A 24 12.59 1.07 -5.38
N MET A 25 11.56 1.03 -4.55
CA MET A 25 11.05 -0.21 -3.96
C MET A 25 9.92 -0.84 -4.77
N VAL A 26 9.19 -0.05 -5.57
CA VAL A 26 8.10 -0.51 -6.46
C VAL A 26 8.41 -1.82 -7.21
N PRO A 27 9.55 -2.02 -7.88
CA PRO A 27 9.80 -3.27 -8.61
C PRO A 27 9.83 -4.49 -7.69
N VAL A 28 10.46 -4.38 -6.52
CA VAL A 28 10.57 -5.47 -5.53
C VAL A 28 9.21 -5.75 -4.91
N VAL A 29 8.47 -4.69 -4.52
CA VAL A 29 7.16 -4.82 -3.89
C VAL A 29 6.12 -5.37 -4.85
N SER A 30 6.16 -5.00 -6.12
CA SER A 30 5.24 -5.50 -7.14
C SER A 30 5.39 -7.02 -7.33
N VAL A 31 6.63 -7.52 -7.41
CA VAL A 31 6.89 -8.96 -7.50
C VAL A 31 6.48 -9.67 -6.21
N ALA A 32 6.89 -9.14 -5.05
CA ALA A 32 6.57 -9.74 -3.75
C ALA A 32 5.05 -9.84 -3.53
N SER A 33 4.31 -8.75 -3.77
CA SER A 33 2.86 -8.70 -3.59
C SER A 33 2.10 -9.52 -4.63
N GLY A 34 2.61 -9.61 -5.86
CA GLY A 34 1.98 -10.40 -6.92
C GLY A 34 2.12 -11.90 -6.68
N LEU A 35 3.26 -12.34 -6.13
CA LEU A 35 3.55 -13.76 -5.89
C LEU A 35 3.15 -14.25 -4.51
N SER A 36 3.06 -13.38 -3.50
CA SER A 36 2.88 -13.80 -2.10
C SER A 36 1.65 -14.69 -1.91
N THR A 37 0.50 -14.30 -2.45
CA THR A 37 -0.76 -15.06 -2.31
C THR A 37 -0.66 -16.43 -2.99
N TRP A 38 -0.02 -16.51 -4.16
CA TRP A 38 0.18 -17.78 -4.88
C TRP A 38 1.14 -18.70 -4.14
N ILE A 39 2.22 -18.16 -3.57
CA ILE A 39 3.18 -18.93 -2.77
C ILE A 39 2.51 -19.47 -1.51
N ILE A 40 1.70 -18.64 -0.82
CA ILE A 40 0.92 -19.09 0.34
C ILE A 40 -0.02 -20.22 -0.04
N PHE A 41 -0.77 -20.06 -1.14
CA PHE A 41 -1.70 -21.08 -1.60
C PHE A 41 -1.00 -22.38 -1.98
N ALA A 42 0.12 -22.31 -2.70
CA ALA A 42 0.93 -23.47 -3.07
C ALA A 42 1.45 -24.21 -1.82
N GLY A 43 1.90 -23.47 -0.81
CA GLY A 43 2.34 -24.07 0.45
C GLY A 43 1.23 -24.77 1.22
N ILE A 44 0.01 -24.19 1.26
CA ILE A 44 -1.16 -24.81 1.90
C ILE A 44 -1.59 -26.08 1.16
N VAL A 45 -1.65 -26.04 -0.18
CA VAL A 45 -1.98 -27.23 -0.98
C VAL A 45 -0.97 -28.34 -0.77
N LEU A 46 0.33 -28.01 -0.73
CA LEU A 46 1.39 -28.99 -0.48
C LEU A 46 1.32 -29.57 0.93
N MET A 47 0.92 -28.76 1.92
CA MET A 47 0.69 -29.22 3.28
C MET A 47 -0.46 -30.24 3.32
N ALA A 48 -1.56 -29.97 2.61
CA ALA A 48 -2.71 -30.87 2.50
C ALA A 48 -2.40 -32.17 1.72
N SER A 49 -1.45 -32.15 0.79
CA SER A 49 -1.08 -33.32 -0.04
C SER A 49 -0.01 -34.23 0.60
N GLY A 50 0.28 -34.08 1.89
CA GLY A 50 1.25 -34.89 2.63
C GLY A 50 2.68 -34.33 2.67
N GLY A 51 2.93 -33.17 2.06
CA GLY A 51 4.20 -32.45 2.10
C GLY A 51 4.33 -31.48 3.28
N GLY A 52 3.76 -31.81 4.44
CA GLY A 52 3.50 -30.92 5.59
C GLY A 52 4.60 -29.89 5.90
N GLN A 53 5.84 -30.35 6.13
CA GLN A 53 6.96 -29.46 6.49
C GLN A 53 7.39 -28.54 5.35
N LEU A 54 7.47 -29.06 4.11
CA LEU A 54 7.83 -28.25 2.94
C LEU A 54 6.72 -27.24 2.62
N GLY A 55 5.46 -27.67 2.67
CA GLY A 55 4.30 -26.80 2.47
C GLY A 55 4.27 -25.66 3.48
N PHE A 56 4.53 -25.95 4.76
CA PHE A 56 4.64 -24.94 5.80
C PHE A 56 5.74 -23.91 5.52
N LEU A 57 6.95 -24.35 5.16
CA LEU A 57 8.05 -23.44 4.85
C LEU A 57 7.72 -22.53 3.66
N ILE A 58 7.13 -23.08 2.60
CA ILE A 58 6.69 -22.32 1.42
C ILE A 58 5.63 -21.29 1.82
N SER A 59 4.62 -21.68 2.60
CA SER A 59 3.58 -20.77 3.08
C SER A 59 4.15 -19.62 3.90
N ILE A 60 5.14 -19.89 4.77
CA ILE A 60 5.81 -18.86 5.56
C ILE A 60 6.62 -17.90 4.68
N ILE A 61 7.31 -18.38 3.64
CA ILE A 61 7.99 -17.51 2.68
C ILE A 61 6.98 -16.56 2.01
N GLY A 62 5.85 -17.08 1.56
CA GLY A 62 4.79 -16.25 0.97
C GLY A 62 4.21 -15.24 1.98
N LEU A 63 4.05 -15.64 3.24
CA LEU A 63 3.60 -14.76 4.33
C LEU A 63 4.60 -13.63 4.59
N LEU A 64 5.91 -13.91 4.59
CA LEU A 64 6.96 -12.91 4.75
C LEU A 64 6.96 -11.90 3.60
N LEU A 65 6.80 -12.36 2.36
CA LEU A 65 6.68 -11.49 1.19
C LEU A 65 5.46 -10.56 1.31
N MET A 66 4.32 -11.09 1.75
CA MET A 66 3.13 -10.28 2.01
C MET A 66 3.35 -9.31 3.18
N ALA A 67 4.03 -9.74 4.24
CA ALA A 67 4.35 -8.87 5.38
C ALA A 67 5.21 -7.68 4.96
N MET A 68 6.21 -7.91 4.10
CA MET A 68 7.01 -6.84 3.51
C MET A 68 6.13 -5.89 2.68
N ALA A 69 5.30 -6.40 1.77
CA ALA A 69 4.40 -5.58 0.95
C ALA A 69 3.40 -4.76 1.79
N THR A 70 2.85 -5.35 2.85
CA THR A 70 1.98 -4.68 3.81
C THR A 70 2.73 -3.57 4.54
N ALA A 71 3.92 -3.85 5.09
CA ALA A 71 4.75 -2.86 5.75
C ALA A 71 5.06 -1.67 4.83
N PHE A 72 5.37 -1.93 3.56
CA PHE A 72 5.60 -0.87 2.58
C PHE A 72 4.37 0.00 2.34
N SER A 73 3.17 -0.58 2.28
CA SER A 73 1.93 0.18 2.18
C SER A 73 1.80 1.24 3.28
N PHE A 74 2.18 0.92 4.52
CA PHE A 74 2.19 1.88 5.64
C PHE A 74 3.32 2.91 5.52
N VAL A 75 4.53 2.45 5.21
CA VAL A 75 5.72 3.31 5.09
C VAL A 75 5.55 4.36 4.00
N THR A 76 4.80 4.07 2.93
CA THR A 76 4.56 5.01 1.83
C THR A 76 3.39 5.97 2.05
N LEU A 77 2.56 5.78 3.09
CA LEU A 77 1.42 6.67 3.37
C LEU A 77 1.77 8.17 3.44
N PRO A 78 2.91 8.60 4.03
CA PRO A 78 3.27 10.02 4.08
C PRO A 78 3.33 10.70 2.70
N VAL A 79 3.67 9.95 1.64
CA VAL A 79 3.72 10.45 0.26
C VAL A 79 2.35 10.94 -0.19
N GLU A 80 1.31 10.18 0.12
CA GLU A 80 -0.07 10.47 -0.32
C GLU A 80 -0.66 11.66 0.45
N TYR A 81 -0.37 11.75 1.75
CA TYR A 81 -0.78 12.90 2.56
C TYR A 81 -0.06 14.19 2.14
N ASP A 82 1.24 14.12 1.87
CA ASP A 82 2.02 15.28 1.42
C ASP A 82 1.58 15.75 0.03
N ALA A 83 1.27 14.82 -0.89
CA ALA A 83 0.74 15.16 -2.21
C ALA A 83 -0.61 15.90 -2.10
N SER A 84 -1.56 15.37 -1.33
CA SER A 84 -2.85 16.04 -1.07
C SER A 84 -2.69 17.39 -0.38
N LYS A 85 -1.73 17.53 0.54
CA LYS A 85 -1.45 18.80 1.22
C LYS A 85 -0.91 19.86 0.25
N ARG A 86 0.05 19.49 -0.60
CA ARG A 86 0.60 20.40 -1.64
C ARG A 86 -0.45 20.81 -2.64
N ALA A 87 -1.27 19.86 -3.09
CA ALA A 87 -2.41 20.12 -3.97
C ALA A 87 -3.36 21.16 -3.37
N LEU A 88 -3.70 21.00 -2.08
CA LEU A 88 -4.59 21.92 -1.40
C LEU A 88 -3.99 23.33 -1.27
N LEU A 89 -2.72 23.42 -0.86
CA LEU A 89 -2.03 24.70 -0.73
C LEU A 89 -1.94 25.45 -2.06
N TRP A 90 -1.83 24.73 -3.17
CA TRP A 90 -1.84 25.34 -4.50
C TRP A 90 -3.24 25.86 -4.86
N LEU A 91 -4.29 25.06 -4.65
CA LEU A 91 -5.69 25.46 -4.89
C LEU A 91 -6.09 26.71 -4.09
N GLU A 92 -5.65 26.81 -2.84
CA GLU A 92 -5.92 27.97 -1.97
C GLU A 92 -5.18 29.23 -2.45
N LYS A 93 -3.98 29.09 -3.02
CA LYS A 93 -3.16 30.23 -3.46
C LYS A 93 -3.58 30.79 -4.81
N THR A 94 -4.08 29.95 -5.71
CA THR A 94 -4.41 30.37 -7.08
C THR A 94 -5.74 31.10 -7.19
N ASN A 95 -6.55 31.14 -6.12
CA ASN A 95 -7.89 31.77 -6.10
C ASN A 95 -8.77 31.38 -7.29
N MET A 96 -8.59 30.17 -7.82
CA MET A 96 -9.25 29.71 -9.03
C MET A 96 -10.59 29.00 -8.77
N LEU A 97 -10.96 28.81 -7.50
CA LEU A 97 -12.16 28.12 -7.05
C LEU A 97 -13.01 29.07 -6.19
N GLU A 98 -14.33 28.96 -6.31
CA GLU A 98 -15.23 29.58 -5.34
C GLU A 98 -15.09 28.92 -3.95
N GLN A 99 -15.53 29.60 -2.89
CA GLN A 99 -15.44 29.07 -1.51
C GLN A 99 -16.12 27.71 -1.35
N LYS A 100 -17.25 27.50 -2.03
CA LYS A 100 -17.96 26.20 -2.03
C LYS A 100 -17.14 25.11 -2.73
N GLU A 101 -16.53 25.43 -3.88
CA GLU A 101 -15.69 24.50 -4.63
C GLU A 101 -14.41 24.16 -3.89
N LEU A 102 -13.80 25.14 -3.21
CA LEU A 102 -12.63 24.94 -2.37
C LEU A 102 -12.94 23.99 -1.20
N MET A 103 -14.13 24.12 -0.58
CA MET A 103 -14.57 23.19 0.47
C MET A 103 -14.73 21.77 -0.05
N MET A 104 -15.32 21.59 -1.23
CA MET A 104 -15.43 20.27 -1.87
C MET A 104 -14.06 19.70 -2.25
N ALA A 105 -13.15 20.53 -2.75
CA ALA A 105 -11.79 20.12 -3.09
C ALA A 105 -10.99 19.67 -1.86
N LYS A 106 -11.14 20.37 -0.72
CA LYS A 106 -10.59 19.96 0.58
C LYS A 106 -11.03 18.56 0.98
N ASP A 107 -12.33 18.29 0.90
CA ASP A 107 -12.87 16.99 1.26
C ASP A 107 -12.39 15.91 0.27
N ALA A 108 -12.43 16.17 -1.03
CA ALA A 108 -11.95 15.25 -2.05
C ALA A 108 -10.46 14.88 -1.88
N LEU A 109 -9.58 15.86 -1.62
CA LEU A 109 -8.15 15.62 -1.41
C LEU A 109 -7.86 14.88 -0.10
N LYS A 110 -8.67 15.14 0.93
CA LYS A 110 -8.61 14.40 2.20
C LYS A 110 -8.97 12.93 2.00
N TRP A 111 -10.01 12.64 1.21
CA TRP A 111 -10.37 11.26 0.88
C TRP A 111 -9.40 10.58 -0.08
N ALA A 112 -8.81 11.32 -1.02
CA ALA A 112 -7.78 10.79 -1.92
C ALA A 112 -6.58 10.20 -1.17
N ALA A 113 -6.11 10.83 -0.08
CA ALA A 113 -5.04 10.26 0.74
C ALA A 113 -5.52 9.07 1.60
N ARG A 114 -6.81 9.04 1.97
CA ARG A 114 -7.39 8.00 2.83
C ARG A 114 -7.67 6.69 2.12
N THR A 115 -7.88 6.68 0.80
CA THR A 115 -8.03 5.43 0.03
C THR A 115 -6.80 4.54 0.20
N TYR A 116 -5.60 5.13 0.30
CA TYR A 116 -4.36 4.41 0.57
C TYR A 116 -4.27 3.85 2.00
N VAL A 117 -4.83 4.55 2.99
CA VAL A 117 -4.97 4.00 4.35
C VAL A 117 -5.86 2.77 4.34
N VAL A 118 -7.00 2.86 3.65
CA VAL A 118 -7.91 1.72 3.50
C VAL A 118 -7.20 0.54 2.81
N ALA A 119 -6.42 0.81 1.77
CA ALA A 119 -5.60 -0.22 1.12
C ALA A 119 -4.56 -0.85 2.07
N ALA A 120 -3.84 -0.04 2.86
CA ALA A 120 -2.88 -0.53 3.85
C ALA A 120 -3.54 -1.39 4.94
N LEU A 121 -4.73 -0.99 5.42
CA LEU A 121 -5.52 -1.78 6.36
C LEU A 121 -6.03 -3.08 5.73
N GLY A 122 -6.44 -3.06 4.46
CA GLY A 122 -6.82 -4.26 3.71
C GLY A 122 -5.66 -5.25 3.55
N ALA A 123 -4.45 -4.74 3.27
CA ALA A 123 -3.23 -5.54 3.22
C ALA A 123 -2.89 -6.15 4.59
N LEU A 124 -3.07 -5.38 5.67
CA LEU A 124 -2.89 -5.88 7.04
C LEU A 124 -3.92 -6.96 7.41
N ALA A 125 -5.19 -6.75 7.08
CA ALA A 125 -6.23 -7.74 7.31
C ALA A 125 -5.95 -9.04 6.55
N SER A 126 -5.50 -8.94 5.29
CA SER A 126 -5.09 -10.10 4.48
C SER A 126 -3.89 -10.82 5.09
N LEU A 127 -2.89 -10.07 5.56
CA LEU A 127 -1.73 -10.62 6.26
C LEU A 127 -2.13 -11.42 7.49
N LEU A 128 -2.97 -10.85 8.35
CA LEU A 128 -3.46 -11.51 9.56
C LEU A 128 -4.30 -12.74 9.24
N TYR A 129 -5.18 -12.65 8.23
CA TYR A 129 -5.98 -13.78 7.78
C TYR A 129 -5.10 -14.98 7.39
N TRP A 130 -4.11 -14.77 6.52
CA TRP A 130 -3.21 -15.84 6.10
C TRP A 130 -2.29 -16.33 7.22
N ALA A 131 -1.83 -15.44 8.10
CA ALA A 131 -1.04 -15.82 9.27
C ALA A 131 -1.83 -16.78 10.18
N ILE A 132 -3.10 -16.47 10.47
CA ILE A 132 -3.97 -17.32 11.27
C ILE A 132 -4.18 -18.68 10.59
N GLN A 133 -4.44 -18.70 9.28
CA GLN A 133 -4.63 -19.95 8.54
C GLN A 133 -3.39 -20.83 8.59
N ILE A 134 -2.19 -20.28 8.32
CA ILE A 134 -0.94 -21.06 8.27
C ILE A 134 -0.52 -21.54 9.65
N LEU A 135 -0.63 -20.68 10.67
CA LEU A 135 -0.18 -20.99 12.04
C LEU A 135 -1.19 -21.88 12.78
N GLY A 136 -2.49 -21.68 12.57
CA GLY A 136 -3.55 -22.50 13.17
C GLY A 136 -3.67 -23.90 12.57
N SER A 137 -3.13 -24.14 11.37
CA SER A 137 -3.06 -25.48 10.76
C SER A 137 -2.01 -26.40 11.40
N ARG A 138 -1.31 -25.95 12.46
CA ARG A 138 -0.25 -26.71 13.14
C ARG A 138 -0.74 -27.52 14.36
N ASP A 139 -1.97 -27.31 14.79
CA ASP A 139 -2.62 -28.03 15.90
C ASP A 139 -3.67 -29.01 15.36
#